data_AF-A0A952N9V2-F1
#
_entry.id   AF-A0A952N9V2-F1
#
_cell.length_a   1.000
_cell.length_b   1.000
_cell.length_c   1.000
_cell.angle_alpha   90.00
_cell.angle_beta   90.00
_cell.angle_gamma   90.00
#
_symmetry.space_group_name_H-M   'P 1'
#
loop_
_entity.id
_entity.type
_entity.pdbx_description
1 polymer ?
#
loop_
_entity_poly.entity_id
_entity_poly.type
_entity_poly.pdbx_seq_one_letter_code
_entity_poly.pdbx_strand_id
1 'polypeptide(L)'
;MKKNMVYFVLYVVLITELLIVITERDELEEKEHVVRDKMLNSLADSYKRPVLLAIPNRKTDYDVGAKENGGAVVVMTPVGLVSDEEKKEVEFFIDVAPGGKQPADWPSGGLTSKTTNENYKLIKTDDGNAQFIAKLSTEGEFAFRAYCRVERKLPSYLPDFLLADLANRVGEQKISTSPKEEFSIIAKRQGGVKKQAVEFLF
;
A
#
# COMPACT_ATOMS: atom_id res chain seq x y z
N MET A 1 -50.13 -48.86 33.37
CA MET A 1 -50.49 -47.57 32.74
C MET A 1 -49.62 -46.39 33.18
N LYS A 2 -49.48 -46.08 34.49
CA LYS A 2 -48.68 -44.91 34.94
C LYS A 2 -47.20 -44.92 34.51
N LYS A 3 -46.50 -46.06 34.55
CA LYS A 3 -45.10 -46.17 34.07
C LYS A 3 -44.96 -45.86 32.57
N ASN A 4 -45.84 -46.40 31.73
CA ASN A 4 -45.82 -46.12 30.28
C ASN A 4 -46.09 -44.63 29.98
N MET A 5 -46.90 -43.96 30.80
CA MET A 5 -47.15 -42.52 30.68
C MET A 5 -45.90 -41.71 31.03
N VAL A 6 -45.15 -42.10 32.06
CA VAL A 6 -43.88 -41.44 32.43
C VAL A 6 -42.82 -41.63 31.34
N TYR A 7 -42.68 -42.83 30.77
CA TYR A 7 -41.76 -43.06 29.65
C TYR A 7 -42.18 -42.27 28.41
N PHE A 8 -43.48 -42.19 28.12
CA PHE A 8 -44.00 -41.38 27.02
C PHE A 8 -43.66 -39.90 27.19
N VAL A 9 -43.88 -39.33 28.37
CA VAL A 9 -43.51 -37.94 28.68
C VAL A 9 -42.00 -37.72 28.55
N LEU A 10 -41.17 -38.65 29.04
CA LEU A 10 -39.72 -38.58 28.89
C LEU A 10 -39.27 -38.61 27.41
N TYR A 11 -39.88 -39.45 26.58
CA TYR A 11 -39.60 -39.47 25.14
C TYR A 11 -39.99 -38.16 24.46
N VAL A 12 -41.14 -37.58 24.80
CA VAL A 12 -41.58 -36.29 24.24
C VAL A 12 -40.62 -35.17 24.64
N VAL A 13 -40.21 -35.12 25.91
CA VAL A 13 -39.23 -34.13 26.38
C VAL A 13 -37.91 -34.30 25.64
N LEU A 14 -37.39 -35.53 25.54
CA LEU A 14 -36.13 -35.80 24.85
C LEU A 14 -36.17 -35.38 23.37
N ILE A 15 -37.26 -35.68 22.66
CA ILE A 15 -37.42 -35.27 21.25
C ILE A 15 -37.50 -33.74 21.14
N THR A 16 -38.19 -33.08 22.07
CA THR A 16 -38.33 -31.62 22.06
C THR A 16 -36.98 -30.94 22.30
N GLU A 17 -36.21 -31.39 23.29
CA GLU A 17 -34.85 -30.90 23.53
C GLU A 17 -33.93 -31.13 22.32
N LEU A 18 -34.01 -32.30 21.69
CA LEU A 18 -33.23 -32.59 20.49
C LEU A 18 -33.59 -31.66 19.32
N LEU A 19 -34.89 -31.37 19.14
CA LEU A 19 -35.36 -30.42 18.12
C LEU A 19 -34.88 -28.99 18.41
N ILE A 20 -34.90 -28.56 19.67
CA ILE A 20 -34.37 -27.25 20.07
C ILE A 20 -32.88 -27.17 19.73
N VAL A 21 -32.09 -28.17 20.13
CA VAL A 21 -30.65 -28.21 19.85
C VAL A 21 -30.34 -28.17 18.35
N ILE A 22 -31.11 -28.91 17.52
CA ILE A 22 -30.95 -28.87 16.07
C ILE A 22 -31.28 -27.48 15.52
N THR A 23 -32.39 -26.88 15.98
CA THR A 23 -32.82 -25.56 15.52
C THR A 23 -31.79 -24.47 15.88
N GLU A 24 -31.28 -24.49 17.12
CA GLU A 24 -30.24 -23.56 17.56
C GLU A 24 -28.95 -23.75 16.75
N ARG A 25 -28.58 -24.98 16.43
CA ARG A 25 -27.43 -25.27 15.58
C ARG A 25 -27.61 -24.72 14.16
N ASP A 26 -28.76 -24.97 13.55
CA ASP A 26 -29.05 -24.51 12.18
C ASP A 26 -29.04 -22.97 12.11
N GLU A 27 -29.62 -22.29 13.10
CA GLU A 27 -29.56 -20.83 13.20
C GLU A 27 -28.14 -20.29 13.36
N LEU A 28 -27.28 -20.99 14.09
CA LEU A 28 -25.88 -20.62 14.26
C LEU A 28 -25.10 -20.82 12.95
N GLU A 29 -25.31 -21.93 12.25
CA GLU A 29 -24.70 -22.20 10.94
C GLU A 29 -25.13 -21.14 9.90
N GLU A 30 -26.42 -20.77 9.86
CA GLU A 30 -26.91 -19.72 8.96
C GLU A 30 -26.26 -18.35 9.27
N LYS A 31 -26.18 -17.98 10.55
CA LYS A 31 -25.51 -16.74 10.97
C LYS A 31 -24.03 -16.76 10.61
N GLU A 32 -23.35 -17.89 10.79
CA GLU A 32 -21.96 -18.06 10.40
C GLU A 32 -21.78 -17.87 8.88
N HIS A 33 -22.64 -18.47 8.07
CA HIS A 33 -22.63 -18.30 6.61
C HIS A 33 -22.78 -16.82 6.20
N VAL A 34 -23.73 -16.10 6.82
CA VAL A 34 -23.94 -14.67 6.54
C VAL A 34 -22.71 -13.84 6.91
N VAL A 35 -22.09 -14.10 8.06
CA VAL A 35 -20.88 -13.38 8.49
C VAL A 35 -19.71 -13.67 7.56
N ARG A 36 -19.51 -14.95 7.22
CA ARG A 36 -18.47 -15.40 6.30
C ARG A 36 -18.62 -14.76 4.93
N ASP A 37 -19.81 -14.76 4.36
CA ASP A 37 -20.07 -14.19 3.04
C ASP A 37 -19.88 -12.68 3.03
N LYS A 38 -20.29 -11.98 4.09
CA LYS A 38 -20.01 -10.54 4.25
C LYS A 38 -18.51 -10.25 4.34
N MET A 39 -17.77 -11.06 5.10
CA MET A 39 -16.31 -10.93 5.21
C MET A 39 -15.64 -11.14 3.85
N LEU A 40 -15.99 -12.22 3.13
CA LEU A 40 -15.44 -12.52 1.81
C LEU A 40 -15.79 -11.45 0.77
N ASN A 41 -17.01 -10.92 0.78
CA ASN A 41 -17.40 -9.83 -0.10
C ASN A 41 -16.61 -8.56 0.18
N SER A 42 -16.45 -8.19 1.45
CA SER A 42 -15.65 -7.02 1.85
C SER A 42 -14.19 -7.14 1.43
N LEU A 43 -13.60 -8.33 1.58
CA LEU A 43 -12.24 -8.62 1.11
C LEU A 43 -12.18 -8.55 -0.42
N ALA A 44 -13.09 -9.22 -1.13
CA ALA A 44 -13.13 -9.22 -2.59
C ALA A 44 -13.27 -7.80 -3.16
N ASP A 45 -14.13 -6.98 -2.57
CA ASP A 45 -14.30 -5.58 -2.97
C ASP A 45 -13.03 -4.76 -2.72
N SER A 46 -12.30 -5.05 -1.65
CA SER A 46 -11.02 -4.39 -1.36
C SER A 46 -9.96 -4.71 -2.42
N TYR A 47 -9.91 -5.95 -2.91
CA TYR A 47 -9.02 -6.35 -4.02
C TYR A 47 -9.38 -5.69 -5.35
N LYS A 48 -10.68 -5.44 -5.59
CA LYS A 48 -11.17 -4.75 -6.80
C LYS A 48 -10.91 -3.25 -6.80
N ARG A 49 -10.62 -2.65 -5.65
CA ARG A 49 -10.26 -1.23 -5.58
C ARG A 49 -8.93 -1.01 -6.30
N PRO A 50 -8.80 0.10 -7.06
CA PRO A 50 -7.54 0.43 -7.71
C PRO A 50 -6.47 0.72 -6.65
N VAL A 51 -5.23 0.31 -6.94
CA VAL A 51 -4.08 0.75 -6.15
C VAL A 51 -3.76 2.19 -6.53
N LEU A 52 -3.54 3.03 -5.52
CA LEU A 52 -3.13 4.42 -5.69
C LEU A 52 -1.75 4.63 -5.07
N LEU A 53 -1.01 5.62 -5.57
CA LEU A 53 0.22 6.06 -4.93
C LEU A 53 -0.06 7.41 -4.27
N ALA A 54 0.28 7.56 -3.00
CA ALA A 54 0.21 8.82 -2.29
C ALA A 54 1.62 9.36 -2.06
N ILE A 55 1.82 10.63 -2.39
CA ILE A 55 3.06 11.37 -2.12
C ILE A 55 2.68 12.57 -1.25
N PRO A 56 2.77 12.47 0.09
CA PRO A 56 2.29 13.52 1.00
C PRO A 56 2.97 14.87 0.76
N ASN A 57 4.28 14.85 0.50
CA ASN A 57 5.08 16.03 0.19
C ASN A 57 5.38 16.08 -1.30
N ARG A 58 4.44 16.64 -2.08
CA ARG A 58 4.61 16.80 -3.55
C ARG A 58 5.68 17.81 -3.93
N LYS A 59 6.09 18.68 -3.01
CA LYS A 59 7.18 19.64 -3.21
C LYS A 59 8.14 19.53 -2.02
N THR A 60 9.40 19.28 -2.32
CA THR A 60 10.46 19.14 -1.31
C THR A 60 11.57 20.14 -1.61
N ASP A 61 11.83 21.05 -0.67
CA ASP A 61 13.00 21.93 -0.74
C ASP A 61 14.26 21.16 -0.32
N TYR A 62 15.35 21.32 -1.06
CA TYR A 62 16.63 20.67 -0.82
C TYR A 62 17.78 21.68 -0.89
N ASP A 63 18.68 21.63 0.10
CA ASP A 63 19.85 22.49 0.15
C ASP A 63 21.08 21.85 -0.53
N VAL A 64 21.53 22.47 -1.62
CA VAL A 64 22.68 22.01 -2.41
C VAL A 64 23.99 22.39 -1.71
N GLY A 65 24.61 21.41 -1.05
CA GLY A 65 25.93 21.55 -0.42
C GLY A 65 25.95 21.39 1.10
N ALA A 66 24.79 21.19 1.74
CA ALA A 66 24.71 20.82 3.14
C ALA A 66 25.35 19.43 3.35
N LYS A 67 26.55 19.38 3.93
CA LYS A 67 27.28 18.11 4.22
C LYS A 67 26.50 17.15 5.12
N GLU A 68 25.53 17.65 5.90
CA GLU A 68 24.72 16.87 6.82
C GLU A 68 23.46 16.27 6.16
N ASN A 69 23.01 16.79 5.01
CA ASN A 69 21.79 16.31 4.36
C ASN A 69 22.12 15.20 3.36
N GLY A 70 21.93 13.95 3.78
CA GLY A 70 22.13 12.73 2.99
C GLY A 70 21.31 12.62 1.68
N GLY A 71 20.57 13.66 1.30
CA GLY A 71 19.75 13.79 0.09
C GLY A 71 18.37 14.38 0.42
N ALA A 72 17.65 14.85 -0.59
CA ALA A 72 16.22 15.13 -0.47
C ALA A 72 15.46 13.82 -0.33
N VAL A 73 14.58 13.71 0.67
CA VAL A 73 13.80 12.48 0.93
C VAL A 73 12.34 12.73 0.57
N VAL A 74 11.80 11.89 -0.32
CA VAL A 74 10.38 11.88 -0.70
C VAL A 74 9.78 10.53 -0.33
N VAL A 75 8.74 10.55 0.50
CA VAL A 75 8.02 9.34 0.93
C VAL A 75 6.89 9.04 -0.05
N MET A 76 6.79 7.78 -0.46
CA MET A 76 5.75 7.28 -1.34
C MET A 76 5.01 6.13 -0.64
N THR A 77 3.69 6.26 -0.55
CA THR A 77 2.82 5.33 0.17
C THR A 77 1.80 4.72 -0.78
N PRO A 78 1.85 3.41 -1.04
CA PRO A 78 0.82 2.74 -1.82
C PRO A 78 -0.45 2.59 -0.98
N VAL A 79 -1.60 2.96 -1.56
CA VAL A 79 -2.93 2.89 -0.95
C VAL A 79 -3.73 1.82 -1.68
N GLY A 80 -4.47 1.00 -0.92
CA GLY A 80 -5.29 -0.09 -1.47
C GLY A 80 -4.56 -1.43 -1.58
N LEU A 81 -3.45 -1.61 -0.85
CA LEU A 81 -2.87 -2.94 -0.58
C LEU A 81 -3.68 -3.60 0.55
N VAL A 82 -4.03 -4.87 0.38
CA VAL A 82 -4.94 -5.63 1.23
C VAL A 82 -4.18 -6.69 2.06
N SER A 83 -3.10 -7.24 1.53
CA SER A 83 -2.30 -8.27 2.19
C SER A 83 -0.86 -7.82 2.49
N ASP A 84 -0.22 -8.48 3.45
CA ASP A 84 1.19 -8.22 3.78
C ASP A 84 2.13 -8.77 2.69
N GLU A 85 1.71 -9.79 1.96
CA GLU A 85 2.39 -10.29 0.77
C GLU A 85 2.46 -9.21 -0.32
N GLU A 86 1.37 -8.47 -0.54
CA GLU A 86 1.35 -7.35 -1.49
C GLU A 86 2.32 -6.22 -1.06
N LYS A 87 2.40 -5.91 0.23
CA LYS A 87 3.32 -4.88 0.76
C LYS A 87 4.79 -5.23 0.54
N LYS A 88 5.14 -6.52 0.57
CA LYS A 88 6.52 -6.97 0.32
C LYS A 88 6.91 -6.90 -1.14
N GLU A 89 5.94 -7.12 -2.03
CA GLU A 89 6.20 -7.28 -3.47
C GLU A 89 5.92 -6.05 -4.30
N VAL A 90 5.29 -5.01 -3.74
CA VAL A 90 5.03 -3.75 -4.46
C VAL A 90 6.31 -3.18 -5.07
N GLU A 91 6.29 -2.93 -6.37
CA GLU A 91 7.38 -2.32 -7.12
C GLU A 91 7.10 -0.84 -7.34
N PHE A 92 8.11 -0.01 -7.09
CA PHE A 92 8.05 1.44 -7.29
C PHE A 92 8.90 1.84 -8.49
N PHE A 93 8.37 2.78 -9.26
CA PHE A 93 9.00 3.30 -10.47
C PHE A 93 8.98 4.82 -10.40
N ILE A 94 10.11 5.46 -10.71
CA ILE A 94 10.23 6.91 -10.80
C ILE A 94 10.89 7.27 -12.12
N ASP A 95 10.30 8.23 -12.82
CA ASP A 95 10.84 8.83 -14.03
C ASP A 95 10.93 10.35 -13.87
N VAL A 96 11.68 11.00 -14.74
CA VAL A 96 11.59 12.45 -14.93
C VAL A 96 10.24 12.79 -15.59
N ALA A 97 9.56 13.81 -15.08
CA ALA A 97 8.29 14.26 -15.63
C ALA A 97 8.48 14.84 -17.06
N PRO A 98 7.45 14.81 -17.93
CA PRO A 98 7.53 15.39 -19.27
C PRO A 98 7.91 16.88 -19.20
N GLY A 99 8.97 17.28 -19.89
CA GLY A 99 9.47 18.68 -19.86
C GLY A 99 10.26 19.04 -18.60
N GLY A 100 10.45 18.11 -17.66
CA GLY A 100 11.30 18.30 -16.49
C GLY A 100 12.79 18.33 -16.85
N LYS A 101 13.57 19.08 -16.06
CA LYS A 101 15.04 19.08 -16.17
C LYS A 101 15.56 17.70 -15.75
N GLN A 102 16.26 17.01 -16.65
CA GLN A 102 16.88 15.73 -16.31
C GLN A 102 18.04 15.96 -15.33
N PRO A 103 18.03 15.32 -14.15
CA PRO A 103 19.15 15.39 -13.22
C PRO A 103 20.41 14.74 -13.81
N ALA A 104 21.59 15.22 -13.41
CA ALA A 104 22.85 14.57 -13.76
C ALA A 104 22.88 13.13 -13.22
N ASP A 105 23.48 12.22 -13.96
CA ASP A 105 23.60 10.78 -13.62
C ASP A 105 22.26 10.05 -13.44
N TRP A 106 21.16 10.55 -14.01
CA TRP A 106 19.88 9.84 -13.95
C TRP A 106 19.93 8.52 -14.77
N PRO A 107 19.50 7.38 -14.20
CA PRO A 107 19.55 6.08 -14.89
C PRO A 107 18.69 6.07 -16.17
N SER A 108 19.23 5.48 -17.24
CA SER A 108 18.49 5.30 -18.49
C SER A 108 17.30 4.35 -18.28
N GLY A 109 16.10 4.82 -18.59
CA GLY A 109 14.86 4.07 -18.39
C GLY A 109 14.20 4.23 -17.01
N GLY A 110 14.69 5.14 -16.17
CA GLY A 110 14.08 5.48 -14.89
C GLY A 110 14.66 4.74 -13.69
N LEU A 111 14.17 5.11 -12.51
CA LEU A 111 14.61 4.58 -11.23
C LEU A 111 13.63 3.51 -10.74
N THR A 112 14.20 2.35 -10.43
CA THR A 112 13.55 1.21 -9.80
C THR A 112 14.44 0.72 -8.66
N SER A 113 13.98 -0.24 -7.86
CA SER A 113 14.83 -0.87 -6.83
C SER A 113 16.09 -1.55 -7.40
N LYS A 114 16.15 -1.81 -8.71
CA LYS A 114 17.31 -2.45 -9.38
C LYS A 114 18.22 -1.44 -10.09
N THR A 115 17.71 -0.25 -10.45
CA THR A 115 18.44 0.76 -11.24
C THR A 115 18.93 1.94 -10.41
N THR A 116 19.08 1.75 -9.09
CA THR A 116 19.58 2.78 -8.17
C THR A 116 21.07 3.06 -8.35
N ASN A 117 21.50 4.28 -8.03
CA ASN A 117 22.92 4.66 -8.01
C ASN A 117 23.27 5.43 -6.72
N GLU A 118 24.47 6.00 -6.63
CA GLU A 118 24.92 6.72 -5.43
C GLU A 118 24.12 8.00 -5.15
N ASN A 119 23.62 8.64 -6.22
CA ASN A 119 22.91 9.91 -6.17
C ASN A 119 21.39 9.73 -6.01
N TYR A 120 20.82 8.66 -6.57
CA TYR A 120 19.40 8.37 -6.56
C TYR A 120 19.16 6.96 -6.02
N LYS A 121 18.54 6.91 -4.84
CA LYS A 121 18.22 5.65 -4.17
C LYS A 121 16.72 5.52 -3.97
N LEU A 122 16.24 4.29 -4.14
CA LEU A 122 14.87 3.91 -3.86
C LEU A 122 14.89 2.82 -2.79
N ILE A 123 14.53 3.18 -1.57
CA ILE A 123 14.57 2.30 -0.40
C ILE A 123 13.14 1.91 -0.05
N LYS A 124 12.84 0.61 -0.07
CA LYS A 124 11.57 0.11 0.46
C LYS A 124 11.66 0.00 1.98
N THR A 125 10.60 0.38 2.67
CA THR A 125 10.42 0.18 4.10
C THR A 125 9.59 -1.07 4.35
N ASP A 126 9.74 -1.70 5.52
CA ASP A 126 9.02 -2.92 5.88
C ASP A 126 7.49 -2.78 5.85
N ASP A 127 6.98 -1.55 6.02
CA ASP A 127 5.55 -1.23 5.95
C ASP A 127 4.96 -1.23 4.53
N GLY A 128 5.78 -1.52 3.51
CA GLY A 128 5.38 -1.47 2.09
C GLY A 128 5.45 -0.08 1.46
N ASN A 129 5.91 0.94 2.20
CA ASN A 129 6.22 2.25 1.63
C ASN A 129 7.59 2.27 0.93
N ALA A 130 7.88 3.34 0.22
CA ALA A 130 9.20 3.61 -0.32
C ALA A 130 9.66 5.03 -0.04
N GLN A 131 10.97 5.19 0.14
CA GLN A 131 11.66 6.47 0.22
C GLN A 131 12.52 6.64 -1.02
N PHE A 132 12.26 7.73 -1.74
CA PHE A 132 13.15 8.20 -2.79
C PHE A 132 14.13 9.20 -2.18
N ILE A 133 15.41 8.92 -2.30
CA ILE A 133 16.50 9.78 -1.85
C ILE A 133 17.22 10.32 -3.08
N ALA A 134 17.20 11.65 -3.25
CA ALA A 134 17.85 12.35 -4.35
C ALA A 134 18.96 13.27 -3.85
N LYS A 135 20.19 13.04 -4.29
CA LYS A 135 21.34 13.91 -4.07
C LYS A 135 21.58 14.74 -5.33
N LEU A 136 21.01 15.94 -5.34
CA LEU A 136 21.12 16.86 -6.47
C LEU A 136 22.37 17.72 -6.33
N SER A 137 23.23 17.71 -7.35
CA SER A 137 24.47 18.50 -7.39
C SER A 137 24.30 19.88 -8.02
N THR A 138 23.18 20.10 -8.72
CA THR A 138 22.89 21.36 -9.42
C THR A 138 21.62 22.00 -8.91
N GLU A 139 21.61 23.33 -8.88
CA GLU A 139 20.43 24.12 -8.53
C GLU A 139 19.36 24.03 -9.63
N GLY A 140 18.09 24.10 -9.21
CA GLY A 140 16.94 24.09 -10.09
C GLY A 140 15.74 23.34 -9.51
N GLU A 141 14.63 23.41 -10.24
CA GLU A 141 13.44 22.59 -9.97
C GLU A 141 13.49 21.33 -10.83
N PHE A 142 13.40 20.17 -10.17
CA PHE A 142 13.40 18.87 -10.80
C PHE A 142 12.03 18.22 -10.60
N ALA A 143 11.31 18.01 -11.69
CA ALA A 143 10.00 17.38 -11.69
C ALA A 143 10.12 15.89 -12.02
N PHE A 144 9.48 15.06 -11.21
CA PHE A 144 9.47 13.62 -11.30
C PHE A 144 8.03 13.10 -11.36
N ARG A 145 7.87 11.89 -11.88
CA ARG A 145 6.62 11.13 -11.88
C ARG A 145 6.89 9.76 -11.26
N ALA A 146 6.08 9.36 -10.28
CA ALA A 146 6.17 8.05 -9.66
C ALA A 146 4.89 7.25 -9.88
N TYR A 147 5.02 5.93 -9.95
CA TYR A 147 3.90 5.01 -9.89
C TYR A 147 4.35 3.71 -9.21
N CYS A 148 3.39 2.93 -8.73
CA CYS A 148 3.64 1.60 -8.20
C CYS A 148 2.89 0.52 -8.98
N ARG A 149 3.48 -0.67 -9.01
CA ARG A 149 2.87 -1.88 -9.57
C ARG A 149 2.90 -2.96 -8.50
N VAL A 150 1.80 -3.70 -8.37
CA VAL A 150 1.72 -4.83 -7.45
C VAL A 150 1.00 -5.99 -8.10
N GLU A 151 1.48 -7.19 -7.83
CA GLU A 151 0.75 -8.42 -8.11
C GLU A 151 -0.20 -8.69 -6.93
N ARG A 152 -1.50 -8.72 -7.20
CA ARG A 152 -2.55 -8.99 -6.22
C ARG A 152 -2.43 -10.43 -5.74
N LYS A 153 -1.97 -10.60 -4.50
CA LYS A 153 -1.87 -11.90 -3.83
C LYS A 153 -2.93 -12.03 -2.75
N LEU A 154 -3.66 -13.14 -2.82
CA LEU A 154 -4.61 -13.54 -1.79
C LEU A 154 -3.86 -13.79 -0.47
N PRO A 155 -4.49 -13.53 0.67
CA PRO A 155 -3.81 -13.60 1.96
C PRO A 155 -3.54 -15.05 2.36
N SER A 156 -2.32 -15.35 2.83
CA SER A 156 -1.94 -16.72 3.17
C SER A 156 -2.60 -17.27 4.45
N TYR A 157 -3.21 -16.42 5.27
CA TYR A 157 -3.83 -16.83 6.53
C TYR A 157 -5.22 -17.46 6.37
N LEU A 158 -5.85 -17.37 5.19
CA LEU A 158 -7.17 -17.96 4.96
C LEU A 158 -7.06 -19.45 4.64
N PRO A 159 -7.95 -20.30 5.18
CA PRO A 159 -8.10 -21.69 4.77
C PRO A 159 -8.39 -21.86 3.27
N ASP A 160 -7.96 -22.97 2.68
CA ASP A 160 -8.08 -23.26 1.25
C ASP A 160 -9.51 -23.10 0.69
N PHE A 161 -10.52 -23.55 1.45
CA PHE A 161 -11.92 -23.44 1.01
C PHE A 161 -12.40 -21.98 0.94
N LEU A 162 -11.90 -21.10 1.81
CA LEU A 162 -12.18 -19.66 1.76
C LEU A 162 -11.35 -18.95 0.69
N LEU A 163 -10.11 -19.41 0.46
CA LEU A 163 -9.27 -18.91 -0.62
C LEU A 163 -9.88 -19.17 -1.99
N ALA A 164 -10.44 -20.35 -2.21
CA ALA A 164 -11.12 -20.70 -3.46
C ALA A 164 -12.34 -19.80 -3.72
N ASP A 165 -13.19 -19.58 -2.71
CA ASP A 165 -14.35 -18.69 -2.85
C ASP A 165 -13.93 -17.23 -3.03
N LEU A 166 -12.92 -16.76 -2.28
CA LEU A 166 -12.35 -15.42 -2.46
C LEU A 166 -11.76 -15.23 -3.86
N ALA A 167 -11.00 -16.20 -4.37
CA ALA A 167 -10.43 -16.17 -5.72
C ALA A 167 -11.52 -16.03 -6.79
N ASN A 168 -12.60 -16.79 -6.67
CA ASN A 168 -13.75 -16.70 -7.58
C ASN A 168 -14.40 -15.31 -7.55
N ARG A 169 -14.50 -14.69 -6.38
CA ARG A 169 -15.12 -13.36 -6.20
C ARG A 169 -14.21 -12.21 -6.65
N VAL A 170 -12.89 -12.34 -6.51
CA VAL A 170 -11.88 -11.35 -6.94
C VAL A 170 -11.73 -11.34 -8.46
N GLY A 171 -11.76 -12.52 -9.10
CA GLY A 171 -11.61 -12.67 -10.55
C GLY A 171 -10.16 -12.65 -11.02
N GLU A 172 -9.94 -12.38 -12.32
CA GLU A 172 -8.64 -12.57 -12.99
C GLU A 172 -7.66 -11.39 -12.87
N GLN A 173 -8.03 -10.30 -12.20
CA GLN A 173 -7.18 -9.10 -12.11
C GLN A 173 -6.03 -9.30 -11.10
N LYS A 174 -4.97 -9.95 -11.57
CA LYS A 174 -3.78 -10.25 -10.77
C LYS A 174 -2.77 -9.12 -10.70
N ILE A 175 -2.84 -8.11 -11.56
CA ILE A 175 -1.85 -7.02 -11.59
C ILE A 175 -2.56 -5.68 -11.52
N SER A 176 -2.19 -4.87 -10.53
CA SER A 176 -2.66 -3.50 -10.40
C SER A 176 -1.49 -2.52 -10.55
N THR A 177 -1.73 -1.44 -11.28
CA THR A 177 -0.76 -0.35 -11.47
C THR A 177 -1.44 0.96 -11.11
N SER A 178 -0.77 1.76 -10.27
CA SER A 178 -1.30 3.06 -9.88
C SER A 178 -1.23 4.06 -11.03
N PRO A 179 -2.06 5.11 -11.00
CA PRO A 179 -1.80 6.32 -11.78
C PRO A 179 -0.38 6.87 -11.50
N LYS A 180 0.13 7.64 -12.46
CA LYS A 180 1.40 8.36 -12.30
C LYS A 180 1.14 9.63 -11.51
N GLU A 181 1.83 9.76 -10.38
CA GLU A 181 1.78 10.93 -9.51
C GLU A 181 3.01 11.80 -9.70
N GLU A 182 2.81 13.09 -9.86
CA GLU A 182 3.91 14.05 -10.05
C GLU A 182 4.33 14.70 -8.74
N PHE A 183 5.63 14.90 -8.58
CA PHE A 183 6.23 15.63 -7.47
C PHE A 183 7.48 16.38 -7.93
N SER A 184 7.87 17.42 -7.21
CA SER A 184 9.08 18.20 -7.52
C SER A 184 10.01 18.35 -6.34
N ILE A 185 11.30 18.39 -6.64
CA ILE A 185 12.37 18.70 -5.70
C ILE A 185 12.99 20.02 -6.13
N ILE A 186 12.95 21.01 -5.25
CA ILE A 186 13.49 22.35 -5.47
C ILE A 186 14.87 22.40 -4.81
N ALA A 187 15.92 22.29 -5.63
CA ALA A 187 17.29 22.35 -5.18
C ALA A 187 17.79 23.80 -5.21
N LYS A 188 18.11 24.36 -4.03
CA LYS A 188 18.65 25.71 -3.85
C LYS A 188 19.90 25.63 -3.00
N ARG A 189 20.90 26.49 -3.21
CA ARG A 189 22.04 26.61 -2.30
C ARG A 189 21.73 27.68 -1.25
N GLN A 190 21.60 27.29 0.01
CA GLN A 190 21.55 28.24 1.13
C GLN A 190 22.97 28.58 1.57
N GLY A 191 23.63 29.45 0.80
CA GLY A 191 25.03 29.79 1.03
C GLY A 191 25.43 31.12 0.43
N GLY A 192 25.03 32.22 1.07
CA GLY A 192 25.52 33.55 0.77
C GLY A 192 25.08 34.56 1.81
N VAL A 193 25.94 34.86 2.77
CA VAL A 193 25.86 36.14 3.49
C VAL A 193 25.85 37.21 2.39
N LYS A 194 24.78 38.00 2.27
CA LYS A 194 24.81 39.23 1.48
C LYS A 194 25.95 40.07 2.04
N LYS A 195 27.12 40.10 1.38
CA LYS A 195 28.13 41.10 1.69
C LYS A 195 27.49 42.45 1.38
N GLN A 196 27.03 43.17 2.40
CA GLN A 196 26.79 44.60 2.29
C GLN A 196 28.10 45.20 1.80
N ALA A 197 28.07 45.76 0.60
CA ALA A 197 29.13 46.63 0.13
C ALA A 197 29.20 47.79 1.12
N VAL A 198 30.26 47.85 1.93
CA VAL A 198 30.60 49.05 2.68
C VAL A 198 31.19 49.99 1.64
N GLU A 199 30.41 50.98 1.21
CA GLU A 199 30.94 52.12 0.47
C GLU A 199 31.86 52.90 1.42
N PHE A 200 33.17 52.81 1.18
CA PHE A 200 34.12 53.74 1.76
C PHE A 200 34.07 55.02 0.92
N LEU A 201 33.45 56.07 1.46
CA LEU A 201 33.63 57.44 0.99
C LEU A 201 35.01 57.92 1.47
N PHE A 202 35.92 58.19 0.52
CA PHE A 202 37.16 58.93 0.74
C PHE A 202 36.90 60.44 0.72
#